data_AF-A0A6J1ZW68-F1
#
_entry.id   AF-A0A6J1ZW68-F1
#
_cell.length_a   1.000
_cell.length_b   1.000
_cell.length_c   1.000
_cell.angle_alpha   90.00
_cell.angle_beta   90.00
_cell.angle_gamma   90.00
#
_symmetry.space_group_name_H-M   'P 1'
#
loop_
_entity.id
_entity.type
_entity.pdbx_description
1 polymer ?
#
loop_
_entity_poly.entity_id
_entity_poly.type
_entity_poly.pdbx_seq_one_letter_code
_entity_poly.pdbx_strand_id
1 'polypeptide(L)'
;MRDAIQRDFDEFTQDNNDIMLKNIAEDLRNCLPLETMLSSEHLALQKIQQQPEPTVHVDAFLYDEDFIDSLCEEGKMSRNYCMVCGSHQTAPLGFISHSFSLMELKFIYHHVLPDLSGKVLVDVGSRLGAVLYGGYLYSSALQLYGVELNGDFCQLQEMVIKKYQFTDRIKVLHADICTQGSLLQNADVIIMNNVFEYFLDEAEQARAWEYISHNVRKQGSLLVTVPSLEDSLSSLQVRLQGANKKSHSFCCKMKNLEKHRFLVRSYLRINQFKSIFLEKENYIWNFFAKWEKATSLK
;
A
#
# COMPACT_ATOMS: atom_id res chain seq x y z
N MET A 1 -13.73 -31.12 7.92
CA MET A 1 -15.13 -30.68 7.71
C MET A 1 -15.27 -29.16 7.75
N ARG A 2 -14.58 -28.45 8.66
CA ARG A 2 -14.45 -26.97 8.61
C ARG A 2 -13.63 -26.48 7.41
N ASP A 3 -12.59 -27.21 7.01
CA ASP A 3 -11.71 -26.83 5.89
C ASP A 3 -12.28 -27.13 4.48
N ALA A 4 -13.46 -27.75 4.42
CA ALA A 4 -14.20 -27.95 3.17
C ALA A 4 -15.17 -26.78 2.94
N ILE A 5 -15.84 -26.31 4.00
CA ILE A 5 -16.77 -25.17 3.94
C ILE A 5 -16.04 -23.85 3.65
N GLN A 6 -14.78 -23.70 4.10
CA GLN A 6 -13.95 -22.53 3.80
C GLN A 6 -13.60 -22.45 2.30
N ARG A 7 -13.25 -23.58 1.68
CA ARG A 7 -12.94 -23.65 0.24
C ARG A 7 -14.17 -23.43 -0.64
N ASP A 8 -15.33 -23.95 -0.23
CA ASP A 8 -16.58 -23.80 -0.98
C ASP A 8 -17.12 -22.35 -1.02
N PHE A 9 -16.71 -21.48 -0.08
CA PHE A 9 -17.13 -20.05 -0.07
C PHE A 9 -16.23 -19.14 -0.91
N ASP A 10 -14.92 -19.43 -0.97
CA ASP A 10 -13.97 -18.68 -1.78
C ASP A 10 -14.13 -18.97 -3.29
N GLU A 11 -14.71 -20.12 -3.65
CA GLU A 11 -14.99 -20.52 -5.03
C GLU A 11 -16.26 -19.84 -5.61
N PHE A 12 -17.14 -19.29 -4.77
CA PHE A 12 -18.46 -18.79 -5.20
C PHE A 12 -18.59 -17.28 -5.43
N THR A 13 -17.52 -16.49 -5.26
CA THR A 13 -17.55 -15.02 -5.47
C THR A 13 -16.27 -14.44 -6.09
N GLN A 14 -15.58 -15.18 -6.97
CA GLN A 14 -14.58 -14.53 -7.84
C GLN A 14 -15.30 -13.63 -8.84
N ASP A 15 -15.25 -12.32 -8.59
CA ASP A 15 -15.72 -11.31 -9.52
C ASP A 15 -14.76 -11.28 -10.73
N ASN A 16 -15.26 -10.96 -11.92
CA ASN A 16 -14.44 -10.78 -13.13
C ASN A 16 -13.29 -9.79 -12.89
N ASN A 17 -13.51 -8.80 -12.02
CA ASN A 17 -12.50 -7.86 -11.56
C ASN A 17 -11.34 -8.53 -10.82
N ASP A 18 -11.62 -9.52 -9.97
CA ASP A 18 -10.59 -10.25 -9.23
C ASP A 18 -9.72 -11.08 -10.19
N ILE A 19 -10.35 -11.72 -11.18
CA ILE A 19 -9.66 -12.48 -12.23
C ILE A 19 -8.75 -11.56 -13.04
N MET A 20 -9.23 -10.35 -13.38
CA MET A 20 -8.43 -9.37 -14.12
C MET A 20 -7.21 -8.90 -13.33
N LEU A 21 -7.33 -8.66 -12.01
CA LEU A 21 -6.16 -8.35 -11.16
C LEU A 21 -5.18 -9.52 -11.09
N LYS A 22 -5.67 -10.77 -11.00
CA LYS A 22 -4.79 -11.96 -11.02
C LYS A 22 -4.01 -12.08 -12.32
N ASN A 23 -4.65 -11.81 -13.46
CA ASN A 23 -3.99 -11.81 -14.77
C ASN A 23 -2.94 -10.68 -14.87
N ILE A 24 -3.24 -9.49 -14.34
CA ILE A 24 -2.27 -8.39 -14.27
C ILE A 24 -1.04 -8.79 -13.43
N ALA A 25 -1.28 -9.41 -12.27
CA ALA A 25 -0.20 -9.91 -11.42
C ALA A 25 0.65 -10.96 -12.15
N GLU A 26 0.02 -11.87 -12.92
CA GLU A 26 0.73 -12.86 -13.74
C GLU A 26 1.60 -12.22 -14.82
N ASP A 27 1.07 -11.24 -15.55
CA ASP A 27 1.82 -10.50 -16.55
C ASP A 27 3.05 -9.81 -15.97
N LEU A 28 2.89 -9.17 -14.81
CA LEU A 28 3.98 -8.49 -14.11
C LEU A 28 5.04 -9.49 -13.63
N ARG A 29 4.64 -10.65 -13.08
CA ARG A 29 5.58 -11.72 -12.69
C ARG A 29 6.45 -12.16 -13.87
N ASN A 30 5.89 -12.24 -15.08
CA ASN A 30 6.64 -12.62 -16.27
C ASN A 30 7.67 -11.56 -16.72
N CYS A 31 7.58 -10.34 -16.21
CA CYS A 31 8.50 -9.24 -16.48
C CYS A 31 9.53 -9.01 -15.36
N LEU A 32 9.38 -9.68 -14.21
CA LEU A 32 10.14 -9.42 -13.00
C LEU A 32 10.96 -10.63 -12.56
N PRO A 33 12.10 -10.43 -11.88
CA PRO A 33 12.77 -11.51 -11.17
C PRO A 33 11.88 -12.04 -10.04
N LEU A 34 12.14 -13.26 -9.58
CA LEU A 34 11.33 -13.93 -8.54
C LEU A 34 11.30 -13.12 -7.23
N GLU A 35 12.39 -12.43 -6.92
CA GLU A 35 12.51 -11.56 -5.75
C GLU A 35 11.63 -10.30 -5.84
N THR A 36 11.10 -10.00 -7.03
CA THR A 36 10.22 -8.84 -7.32
C THR A 36 10.77 -7.49 -6.86
N MET A 37 12.10 -7.41 -6.86
CA MET A 37 12.87 -6.20 -6.62
C MET A 37 13.65 -5.89 -7.90
N LEU A 38 13.54 -4.66 -8.37
CA LEU A 38 14.35 -4.21 -9.50
C LEU A 38 15.73 -3.81 -9.00
N SER A 39 16.74 -4.00 -9.84
CA SER A 39 18.10 -3.55 -9.51
C SER A 39 18.15 -2.04 -9.29
N SER A 40 17.26 -1.25 -9.91
CA SER A 40 17.12 0.19 -9.72
C SER A 40 16.60 0.60 -8.33
N GLU A 41 16.09 -0.31 -7.50
CA GLU A 41 15.70 -0.07 -6.10
C GLU A 41 16.89 -0.21 -5.12
N HIS A 42 18.03 0.41 -5.42
CA HIS A 42 19.29 0.21 -4.68
C HIS A 42 19.17 0.43 -3.17
N LEU A 43 18.49 1.50 -2.72
CA LEU A 43 18.39 1.81 -1.29
C LEU A 43 17.52 0.80 -0.54
N ALA A 44 16.43 0.35 -1.14
CA ALA A 44 15.55 -0.66 -0.55
C ALA A 44 16.29 -2.00 -0.41
N LEU A 45 17.01 -2.41 -1.46
CA LEU A 45 17.86 -3.60 -1.44
C LEU A 45 18.91 -3.52 -0.33
N GLN A 46 19.60 -2.38 -0.19
CA GLN A 46 20.58 -2.17 0.88
C GLN A 46 19.93 -2.25 2.27
N LYS A 47 18.77 -1.64 2.48
CA LYS A 47 18.07 -1.64 3.77
C LYS A 47 17.52 -3.02 4.17
N ILE A 48 17.09 -3.82 3.20
CA ILE A 48 16.68 -5.22 3.43
C ILE A 48 17.90 -6.06 3.85
N GLN A 49 19.05 -5.89 3.18
CA GLN A 49 20.28 -6.61 3.53
C GLN A 49 20.86 -6.21 4.90
N GLN A 50 20.54 -5.01 5.39
CA GLN A 50 20.97 -4.51 6.70
C GLN A 50 20.03 -4.91 7.85
N GLN A 51 18.95 -5.64 7.57
CA GLN A 51 18.05 -6.11 8.64
C GLN A 51 18.81 -7.03 9.60
N PRO A 52 18.55 -6.92 10.92
CA PRO A 52 19.24 -7.73 11.93
C PRO A 52 18.92 -9.22 11.79
N GLU A 53 17.71 -9.53 11.31
CA GLU A 53 17.28 -10.89 10.98
C GLU A 53 17.20 -11.06 9.45
N PRO A 54 17.59 -12.23 8.92
CA PRO A 54 17.47 -12.51 7.48
C PRO A 54 16.03 -12.30 7.00
N THR A 55 15.89 -11.39 6.03
CA THR A 55 14.59 -10.89 5.56
C THR A 55 14.53 -10.98 4.05
N VAL A 56 13.39 -11.42 3.53
CA VAL A 56 13.12 -11.57 2.10
C VAL A 56 11.97 -10.65 1.70
N HIS A 57 12.10 -10.04 0.53
CA HIS A 57 11.02 -9.27 -0.08
C HIS A 57 10.12 -10.19 -0.90
N VAL A 58 8.81 -10.08 -0.66
CA VAL A 58 7.75 -10.77 -1.41
C VAL A 58 6.67 -9.75 -1.69
N ASP A 59 6.42 -9.47 -2.97
CA ASP A 59 5.35 -8.54 -3.34
C ASP A 59 3.97 -9.20 -3.16
N ALA A 60 3.18 -8.72 -2.20
CA ALA A 60 1.88 -9.29 -1.86
C ALA A 60 0.81 -9.12 -2.96
N PHE A 61 1.00 -8.20 -3.91
CA PHE A 61 0.14 -8.10 -5.09
C PHE A 61 0.42 -9.24 -6.08
N LEU A 62 1.70 -9.62 -6.19
CA LEU A 62 2.15 -10.64 -7.12
C LEU A 62 2.06 -12.06 -6.56
N TYR A 63 2.22 -12.25 -5.25
CA TYR A 63 2.24 -13.57 -4.65
C TYR A 63 1.28 -13.62 -3.46
N ASP A 64 0.21 -14.40 -3.60
CA ASP A 64 -0.65 -14.75 -2.47
C ASP A 64 -0.03 -15.87 -1.63
N GLU A 65 -0.62 -16.13 -0.46
CA GLU A 65 -0.10 -17.14 0.47
C GLU A 65 -0.05 -18.54 -0.14
N ASP A 66 -1.06 -18.91 -0.94
CA ASP A 66 -1.12 -20.22 -1.60
C ASP A 66 0.01 -20.38 -2.63
N PHE A 67 0.33 -19.31 -3.36
CA PHE A 67 1.46 -19.30 -4.29
C PHE A 67 2.80 -19.40 -3.55
N ILE A 68 2.95 -18.73 -2.42
CA ILE A 68 4.15 -18.84 -1.57
C ILE A 68 4.32 -20.25 -1.03
N ASP A 69 3.23 -20.88 -0.60
CA ASP A 69 3.24 -22.28 -0.17
C ASP A 69 3.67 -23.22 -1.32
N SER A 70 3.15 -23.00 -2.53
CA SER A 70 3.56 -23.76 -3.72
C SER A 70 5.05 -23.59 -4.04
N LEU A 71 5.60 -22.37 -3.95
CA LEU A 71 7.04 -22.13 -4.13
C LEU A 71 7.90 -22.82 -3.07
N CYS A 72 7.40 -22.94 -1.84
CA CYS A 72 8.07 -23.66 -0.77
C CYS A 72 8.07 -25.18 -1.04
N GLU A 73 6.95 -25.74 -1.49
CA GLU A 73 6.84 -27.17 -1.86
C GLU A 73 7.75 -27.53 -3.04
N GLU A 74 7.87 -26.64 -4.02
CA GLU A 74 8.79 -26.80 -5.16
C GLU A 74 10.27 -26.59 -4.81
N GLY A 75 10.59 -26.19 -3.58
CA GLY A 75 11.95 -25.89 -3.13
C GLY A 75 12.57 -24.64 -3.77
N LYS A 76 11.76 -23.79 -4.41
CA LYS A 76 12.18 -22.50 -4.99
C LYS A 76 12.26 -21.39 -3.95
N MET A 77 11.57 -21.56 -2.82
CA MET A 77 11.57 -20.64 -1.70
C MET A 77 11.63 -21.40 -0.37
N SER A 78 12.03 -20.72 0.71
CA SER A 78 11.90 -21.22 2.07
C SER A 78 11.29 -20.12 2.95
N ARG A 79 10.46 -20.51 3.93
CA ARG A 79 9.99 -19.64 5.01
C ARG A 79 10.95 -19.57 6.20
N ASN A 80 12.00 -20.38 6.19
CA ASN A 80 12.98 -20.46 7.26
C ASN A 80 14.42 -20.40 6.74
N TYR A 81 15.33 -19.90 7.55
CA TYR A 81 16.77 -19.97 7.31
C TYR A 81 17.46 -20.86 8.34
N CYS A 82 18.62 -21.40 7.95
CA CYS A 82 19.43 -22.23 8.84
C CYS A 82 20.26 -21.34 9.76
N MET A 83 20.19 -21.54 11.07
CA MET A 83 21.00 -20.78 12.03
C MET A 83 22.47 -21.21 12.01
N VAL A 84 22.72 -22.47 11.64
CA VAL A 84 24.06 -23.05 11.48
C VAL A 84 24.07 -23.91 10.22
N CYS A 85 24.67 -23.42 9.13
CA CYS A 85 24.64 -24.09 7.82
C CYS A 85 24.93 -25.60 7.91
N GLY A 86 24.04 -26.41 7.34
CA GLY A 86 24.11 -27.88 7.37
C GLY A 86 23.45 -28.52 8.60
N SER A 87 22.87 -27.73 9.51
CA SER A 87 22.08 -28.24 10.63
C SER A 87 20.57 -28.25 10.35
N HIS A 88 19.80 -28.91 11.20
CA HIS A 88 18.34 -28.83 11.24
C HIS A 88 17.82 -27.71 12.15
N GLN A 89 18.72 -26.87 12.69
CA GLN A 89 18.32 -25.73 13.52
C GLN A 89 17.96 -24.56 12.61
N THR A 90 16.66 -24.29 12.51
CA THR A 90 16.12 -23.24 11.65
C THR A 90 15.39 -22.17 12.47
N ALA A 91 15.33 -20.97 11.90
CA ALA A 91 14.54 -19.84 12.40
C ALA A 91 13.71 -19.24 11.23
N PRO A 92 12.57 -18.61 11.52
CA PRO A 92 11.73 -18.01 10.49
C PRO A 92 12.45 -16.85 9.79
N LEU A 93 12.24 -16.72 8.48
CA LEU A 93 12.64 -15.54 7.72
C LEU A 93 11.69 -14.37 7.99
N GLY A 94 12.22 -13.16 8.00
CA GLY A 94 11.40 -11.95 7.90
C GLY A 94 10.81 -11.83 6.49
N PHE A 95 9.55 -11.40 6.38
CA PHE A 95 8.89 -11.14 5.11
C PHE A 95 8.44 -9.69 5.04
N ILE A 96 8.75 -9.02 3.93
CA ILE A 96 8.35 -7.63 3.68
C ILE A 96 7.67 -7.55 2.31
N SER A 97 6.55 -6.84 2.25
CA SER A 97 5.89 -6.42 1.00
C SER A 97 5.78 -4.91 0.95
N HIS A 98 5.98 -4.33 -0.24
CA HIS A 98 5.71 -2.91 -0.52
C HIS A 98 4.42 -2.67 -1.30
N SER A 99 3.64 -3.72 -1.56
CA SER A 99 2.37 -3.67 -2.27
C SER A 99 1.23 -4.21 -1.41
N PHE A 100 0.01 -3.78 -1.71
CA PHE A 100 -1.20 -4.41 -1.18
C PHE A 100 -1.50 -5.72 -1.91
N SER A 101 -1.97 -6.72 -1.18
CA SER A 101 -2.58 -7.91 -1.77
C SER A 101 -3.92 -7.61 -2.43
N LEU A 102 -4.39 -8.53 -3.28
CA LEU A 102 -5.70 -8.44 -3.92
C LEU A 102 -6.83 -8.30 -2.89
N MET A 103 -6.76 -9.05 -1.79
CA MET A 103 -7.74 -8.97 -0.71
C MET A 103 -7.74 -7.60 -0.02
N GLU A 104 -6.56 -7.05 0.25
CA GLU A 104 -6.43 -5.71 0.85
C GLU A 104 -6.96 -4.63 -0.09
N LEU A 105 -6.65 -4.70 -1.39
CA LEU A 105 -7.19 -3.78 -2.40
C LEU A 105 -8.72 -3.83 -2.44
N LYS A 106 -9.29 -5.03 -2.55
CA LYS A 106 -10.75 -5.22 -2.58
C LYS A 106 -11.40 -4.68 -1.31
N PHE A 107 -10.79 -4.93 -0.16
CA PHE A 107 -11.26 -4.39 1.12
C PHE A 107 -11.21 -2.86 1.17
N ILE A 108 -10.10 -2.26 0.75
CA ILE A 108 -9.93 -0.79 0.72
C ILE A 108 -11.04 -0.17 -0.14
N TYR A 109 -11.24 -0.65 -1.36
CA TYR A 109 -12.20 -0.05 -2.29
C TYR A 109 -13.66 -0.33 -1.94
N HIS A 110 -14.01 -1.52 -1.45
CA HIS A 110 -15.41 -1.87 -1.17
C HIS A 110 -15.88 -1.50 0.24
N HIS A 111 -14.97 -1.40 1.21
CA HIS A 111 -15.36 -1.28 2.63
C HIS A 111 -14.73 -0.09 3.36
N VAL A 112 -13.59 0.42 2.89
CA VAL A 112 -12.91 1.57 3.54
C VAL A 112 -13.25 2.88 2.84
N LEU A 113 -13.14 2.92 1.52
CA LEU A 113 -13.35 4.14 0.75
C LEU A 113 -14.85 4.38 0.49
N PRO A 114 -15.28 5.66 0.42
CA PRO A 114 -16.61 6.00 -0.04
C PRO A 114 -16.72 5.82 -1.56
N ASP A 115 -17.93 6.00 -2.11
CA ASP A 115 -18.11 6.12 -3.56
C ASP A 115 -17.18 7.21 -4.13
N LEU A 116 -16.46 6.83 -5.18
CA LEU A 116 -15.45 7.66 -5.82
C LEU A 116 -15.97 8.34 -7.10
N SER A 117 -17.27 8.28 -7.39
CA SER A 117 -17.87 8.95 -8.55
C SER A 117 -17.50 10.44 -8.57
N GLY A 118 -16.83 10.88 -9.64
CA GLY A 118 -16.38 12.27 -9.78
C GLY A 118 -15.18 12.66 -8.90
N LYS A 119 -14.52 11.70 -8.22
CA LYS A 119 -13.40 11.93 -7.29
C LYS A 119 -12.06 11.61 -7.92
N VAL A 120 -11.02 12.31 -7.43
CA VAL A 120 -9.62 12.07 -7.81
C VAL A 120 -8.90 11.33 -6.70
N LEU A 121 -8.28 10.20 -7.04
CA LEU A 121 -7.43 9.44 -6.13
C LEU A 121 -5.97 9.53 -6.57
N VAL A 122 -5.07 9.71 -5.61
CA VAL A 122 -3.61 9.76 -5.80
C VAL A 122 -2.97 8.62 -5.01
N ASP A 123 -2.24 7.77 -5.70
CA ASP A 123 -1.37 6.74 -5.14
C ASP A 123 0.07 7.24 -5.14
N VAL A 124 0.64 7.45 -3.96
CA VAL A 124 2.02 7.93 -3.79
C VAL A 124 2.94 6.73 -3.71
N GLY A 125 4.03 6.72 -4.47
CA GLY A 125 4.93 5.56 -4.54
C GLY A 125 4.22 4.36 -5.14
N SER A 126 3.61 4.53 -6.32
CA SER A 126 2.68 3.55 -6.88
C SER A 126 3.31 2.21 -7.28
N ARG A 127 4.64 2.14 -7.34
CA ARG A 127 5.44 0.91 -7.56
C ARG A 127 4.94 0.07 -8.74
N LEU A 128 4.28 -1.07 -8.51
CA LEU A 128 3.74 -1.91 -9.59
C LEU A 128 2.37 -1.47 -10.10
N GLY A 129 1.73 -0.48 -9.48
CA GLY A 129 0.42 0.07 -9.86
C GLY A 129 -0.78 -0.64 -9.24
N ALA A 130 -0.57 -1.51 -8.24
CA ALA A 130 -1.59 -2.34 -7.62
C ALA A 130 -2.84 -1.55 -7.18
N VAL A 131 -2.65 -0.41 -6.51
CA VAL A 131 -3.72 0.51 -6.10
C VAL A 131 -4.46 1.08 -7.31
N LEU A 132 -3.75 1.46 -8.37
CA LEU A 132 -4.36 2.03 -9.58
C LEU A 132 -5.25 1.01 -10.30
N TYR A 133 -4.79 -0.24 -10.43
CA TYR A 133 -5.57 -1.29 -11.09
C TYR A 133 -6.79 -1.68 -10.26
N GLY A 134 -6.60 -1.84 -8.93
CA GLY A 134 -7.71 -2.07 -8.01
C GLY A 134 -8.73 -0.93 -8.06
N GLY A 135 -8.27 0.32 -8.06
CA GLY A 135 -9.14 1.49 -8.14
C GLY A 135 -9.88 1.59 -9.47
N TYR A 136 -9.28 1.14 -10.56
CA TYR A 136 -9.97 1.09 -11.85
C TYR A 136 -11.09 0.05 -11.81
N LEU A 137 -10.82 -1.15 -11.30
CA LEU A 137 -11.77 -2.26 -11.37
C LEU A 137 -12.87 -2.18 -10.30
N TYR A 138 -12.54 -1.70 -9.10
CA TYR A 138 -13.45 -1.68 -7.96
C TYR A 138 -14.09 -0.30 -7.69
N SER A 139 -13.81 0.72 -8.49
CA SER A 139 -14.37 2.05 -8.26
C SER A 139 -14.72 2.84 -9.52
N SER A 140 -15.61 3.80 -9.34
CA SER A 140 -16.03 4.82 -10.30
C SER A 140 -15.19 6.11 -10.24
N ALA A 141 -13.99 6.05 -9.64
CA ALA A 141 -13.07 7.20 -9.55
C ALA A 141 -12.92 7.89 -10.91
N LEU A 142 -13.03 9.22 -10.93
CA LEU A 142 -12.93 10.02 -12.16
C LEU A 142 -11.54 9.92 -12.77
N GLN A 143 -10.50 10.00 -11.93
CA GLN A 143 -9.10 9.85 -12.30
C GLN A 143 -8.33 9.19 -11.16
N LEU A 144 -7.38 8.35 -11.53
CA LEU A 144 -6.45 7.62 -10.68
C LEU A 144 -5.03 8.04 -11.07
N TYR A 145 -4.32 8.72 -10.19
CA TYR A 145 -2.94 9.16 -10.44
C TYR A 145 -1.95 8.33 -9.64
N GLY A 146 -1.05 7.64 -10.31
CA GLY A 146 0.14 7.05 -9.68
C GLY A 146 1.30 8.02 -9.77
N VAL A 147 1.95 8.31 -8.65
CA VAL A 147 3.21 9.08 -8.61
C VAL A 147 4.31 8.13 -8.20
N GLU A 148 5.30 7.94 -9.07
CA GLU A 148 6.40 7.01 -8.85
C GLU A 148 7.73 7.66 -9.23
N LEU A 149 8.73 7.47 -8.38
CA LEU A 149 10.07 8.04 -8.57
C LEU A 149 10.92 7.18 -9.51
N ASN A 150 10.71 5.87 -9.52
CA ASN A 150 11.47 4.94 -10.35
C ASN A 150 10.81 4.78 -11.73
N GLY A 151 11.49 5.27 -12.76
CA GLY A 151 11.02 5.20 -14.15
C GLY A 151 10.83 3.78 -14.70
N ASP A 152 11.49 2.76 -14.16
CA ASP A 152 11.29 1.36 -14.60
C ASP A 152 9.92 0.86 -14.16
N PHE A 153 9.51 1.21 -12.93
CA PHE A 153 8.17 0.92 -12.44
C PHE A 153 7.10 1.70 -13.21
N CYS A 154 7.35 2.96 -13.54
CA CYS A 154 6.44 3.70 -14.42
C CYS A 154 6.25 3.00 -15.77
N GLN A 155 7.32 2.45 -16.36
CA GLN A 155 7.23 1.72 -17.63
C GLN A 155 6.41 0.44 -17.50
N LEU A 156 6.59 -0.33 -16.42
CA LEU A 156 5.78 -1.51 -16.15
C LEU A 156 4.31 -1.15 -15.96
N GLN A 157 4.01 -0.07 -15.23
CA GLN A 157 2.65 0.42 -15.07
C GLN A 157 2.02 0.82 -16.40
N GLU A 158 2.73 1.60 -17.21
CA GLU A 158 2.27 2.02 -18.54
C GLU A 158 2.03 0.84 -19.50
N MET A 159 2.84 -0.22 -19.41
CA MET A 159 2.62 -1.46 -20.15
C MET A 159 1.28 -2.10 -19.77
N VAL A 160 1.03 -2.28 -18.47
CA VAL A 160 -0.24 -2.86 -17.98
C VAL A 160 -1.42 -1.99 -18.37
N ILE A 161 -1.34 -0.67 -18.13
CA ILE A 161 -2.41 0.28 -18.43
C ILE A 161 -2.81 0.20 -19.91
N LYS A 162 -1.83 0.11 -20.82
CA LYS A 162 -2.10 -0.03 -22.26
C LYS A 162 -2.68 -1.39 -22.60
N LYS A 163 -2.11 -2.48 -22.07
CA LYS A 163 -2.58 -3.85 -22.33
C LYS A 163 -4.04 -4.05 -21.93
N TYR A 164 -4.43 -3.52 -20.77
CA TYR A 164 -5.77 -3.66 -20.20
C TYR A 164 -6.70 -2.48 -20.51
N GLN A 165 -6.25 -1.51 -21.32
CA GLN A 165 -7.03 -0.36 -21.79
C GLN A 165 -7.54 0.57 -20.66
N PHE A 166 -6.74 0.78 -19.61
CA PHE A 166 -7.10 1.64 -18.47
C PHE A 166 -6.73 3.12 -18.67
N THR A 167 -6.38 3.52 -19.89
CA THR A 167 -5.81 4.84 -20.23
C THR A 167 -6.79 6.01 -20.07
N ASP A 168 -8.09 5.74 -19.99
CA ASP A 168 -9.14 6.74 -19.82
C ASP A 168 -9.16 7.33 -18.39
N ARG A 169 -8.80 6.55 -17.38
CA ARG A 169 -8.84 6.98 -15.96
C ARG A 169 -7.52 6.91 -15.23
N ILE A 170 -6.60 6.02 -15.60
CA ILE A 170 -5.29 5.91 -14.94
C ILE A 170 -4.27 6.80 -15.64
N LYS A 171 -3.48 7.54 -14.84
CA LYS A 171 -2.31 8.30 -15.28
C LYS A 171 -1.14 8.05 -14.34
N VAL A 172 0.02 7.74 -14.92
CA VAL A 172 1.26 7.55 -14.16
C VAL A 172 2.18 8.74 -14.37
N LEU A 173 2.69 9.28 -13.27
CA LEU A 173 3.61 10.40 -13.24
C LEU A 173 4.96 9.91 -12.73
N HIS A 174 5.95 9.88 -13.62
CA HIS A 174 7.34 9.68 -13.23
C HIS A 174 7.87 10.97 -12.59
N ALA A 175 7.73 11.09 -11.27
CA ALA A 175 8.02 12.31 -10.53
C ALA A 175 8.22 12.04 -9.04
N ASP A 176 8.97 12.93 -8.38
CA ASP A 176 8.98 13.04 -6.93
C ASP A 176 7.65 13.68 -6.46
N ILE A 177 6.96 13.03 -5.53
CA ILE A 177 5.73 13.54 -4.91
C ILE A 177 5.92 14.94 -4.29
N CYS A 178 7.14 15.26 -3.85
CA CYS A 178 7.53 16.58 -3.33
C CYS A 178 7.53 17.69 -4.38
N THR A 179 7.26 17.37 -5.65
CA THR A 179 7.06 18.33 -6.73
C THR A 179 5.59 18.46 -7.17
N GLN A 180 4.71 17.58 -6.66
CA GLN A 180 3.33 17.44 -7.12
C GLN A 180 2.32 18.12 -6.18
N GLY A 181 2.62 19.34 -5.75
CA GLY A 181 1.82 20.05 -4.74
C GLY A 181 0.39 20.33 -5.21
N SER A 182 0.21 20.73 -6.47
CA SER A 182 -1.10 20.97 -7.06
C SER A 182 -1.95 19.69 -7.11
N LEU A 183 -1.33 18.54 -7.38
CA LEU A 183 -2.02 17.25 -7.41
C LEU A 183 -2.55 16.88 -6.02
N LEU A 184 -1.70 16.95 -4.99
CA LEU A 184 -2.06 16.69 -3.60
C LEU A 184 -3.14 17.65 -3.07
N GLN A 185 -3.09 18.92 -3.47
CA GLN A 185 -4.09 19.92 -3.08
C GLN A 185 -5.47 19.67 -3.68
N ASN A 186 -5.55 18.95 -4.80
CA ASN A 186 -6.80 18.66 -5.51
C ASN A 186 -7.34 17.24 -5.28
N ALA A 187 -6.55 16.36 -4.67
CA ALA A 187 -6.92 14.96 -4.43
C ALA A 187 -8.05 14.82 -3.40
N ASP A 188 -9.05 13.99 -3.71
CA ASP A 188 -10.10 13.59 -2.76
C ASP A 188 -9.63 12.43 -1.87
N VAL A 189 -8.80 11.53 -2.42
CA VAL A 189 -8.20 10.42 -1.69
C VAL A 189 -6.72 10.36 -2.01
N ILE A 190 -5.88 10.23 -0.98
CA ILE A 190 -4.45 9.94 -1.11
C ILE A 190 -4.17 8.61 -0.43
N ILE A 191 -3.52 7.68 -1.14
CA ILE A 191 -3.08 6.39 -0.62
C ILE A 191 -1.55 6.40 -0.55
N MET A 192 -1.02 5.91 0.56
CA MET A 192 0.42 5.78 0.82
C MET A 192 0.69 4.41 1.47
N ASN A 193 1.21 3.45 0.70
CA ASN A 193 1.59 2.13 1.21
C ASN A 193 3.11 1.95 1.21
N ASN A 194 3.72 1.84 2.38
CA ASN A 194 5.15 1.57 2.56
C ASN A 194 6.11 2.48 1.77
N VAL A 195 5.70 3.72 1.50
CA VAL A 195 6.28 4.57 0.45
C VAL A 195 7.68 5.12 0.74
N PHE A 196 8.12 5.15 2.00
CA PHE A 196 9.26 5.97 2.40
C PHE A 196 10.38 5.22 3.12
N GLU A 197 10.04 4.34 4.07
CA GLU A 197 11.01 3.78 5.00
C GLU A 197 12.19 3.07 4.31
N TYR A 198 11.91 2.37 3.22
CA TYR A 198 12.89 1.59 2.46
C TYR A 198 13.49 2.38 1.29
N PHE A 199 12.83 3.45 0.85
CA PHE A 199 13.15 4.13 -0.40
C PHE A 199 13.85 5.49 -0.23
N LEU A 200 13.83 6.05 0.98
CA LEU A 200 14.39 7.37 1.29
C LEU A 200 15.24 7.34 2.56
N ASP A 201 16.23 8.23 2.68
CA ASP A 201 16.94 8.46 3.94
C ASP A 201 16.06 9.18 4.98
N GLU A 202 16.43 9.17 6.26
CA GLU A 202 15.59 9.75 7.33
C GLU A 202 15.29 11.24 7.12
N ALA A 203 16.23 12.00 6.56
CA ALA A 203 16.05 13.42 6.32
C ALA A 203 15.09 13.67 5.15
N GLU A 204 15.17 12.85 4.10
CA GLU A 204 14.26 12.82 2.96
C GLU A 204 12.85 12.42 3.38
N GLN A 205 12.70 11.38 4.20
CA GLN A 205 11.41 10.97 4.75
C GLN A 205 10.75 12.12 5.52
N ALA A 206 11.50 12.81 6.38
CA ALA A 206 10.99 13.95 7.13
C ALA A 206 10.54 15.10 6.20
N ARG A 207 11.34 15.40 5.17
CA ARG A 207 10.98 16.41 4.16
C ARG A 207 9.72 16.02 3.38
N ALA A 208 9.61 14.76 2.97
CA ALA A 208 8.45 14.27 2.21
C ALA A 208 7.16 14.33 3.03
N TRP A 209 7.20 13.88 4.29
CA TRP A 209 6.06 14.00 5.20
C TRP A 209 5.69 15.47 5.47
N GLU A 210 6.67 16.34 5.65
CA GLU A 210 6.42 17.78 5.80
C GLU A 210 5.77 18.33 4.53
N TYR A 211 6.27 17.99 3.34
CA TYR A 211 5.69 18.45 2.08
C TYR A 211 4.25 17.98 1.88
N ILE A 212 3.98 16.69 2.09
CA ILE A 212 2.63 16.11 1.95
C ILE A 212 1.68 16.78 2.92
N SER A 213 2.07 16.90 4.20
CA SER A 213 1.23 17.54 5.20
C SER A 213 0.90 19.00 4.88
N HIS A 214 1.83 19.72 4.25
CA HIS A 214 1.59 21.08 3.80
C HIS A 214 0.70 21.17 2.56
N ASN A 215 0.57 20.12 1.75
CA ASN A 215 -0.16 20.15 0.48
C ASN A 215 -1.52 19.43 0.52
N VAL A 216 -1.75 18.50 1.44
CA VAL A 216 -3.07 17.88 1.64
C VAL A 216 -3.99 18.87 2.35
N ARG A 217 -4.67 19.70 1.54
CA ARG A 217 -5.48 20.83 2.01
C ARG A 217 -6.96 20.76 1.66
N LYS A 218 -7.36 19.90 0.72
CA LYS A 218 -8.75 19.80 0.28
C LYS A 218 -9.64 19.37 1.43
N GLN A 219 -10.69 20.15 1.69
CA GLN A 219 -11.64 19.81 2.75
C GLN A 219 -12.37 18.50 2.40
N GLY A 220 -12.42 17.58 3.36
CA GLY A 220 -13.03 16.26 3.15
C GLY A 220 -12.13 15.25 2.44
N SER A 221 -10.86 15.58 2.17
CA SER A 221 -9.90 14.61 1.62
C SER A 221 -9.62 13.47 2.60
N LEU A 222 -9.44 12.27 2.08
CA LEU A 222 -9.00 11.11 2.85
C LEU A 222 -7.53 10.83 2.60
N LEU A 223 -6.80 10.48 3.66
CA LEU A 223 -5.42 9.96 3.58
C LEU A 223 -5.42 8.57 4.18
N VAL A 224 -5.09 7.58 3.36
CA VAL A 224 -4.97 6.17 3.74
C VAL A 224 -3.49 5.83 3.77
N THR A 225 -2.99 5.43 4.93
CA THR A 225 -1.59 5.06 5.12
C THR A 225 -1.46 3.66 5.66
N VAL A 226 -0.55 2.88 5.08
CA VAL A 226 -0.11 1.59 5.64
C VAL A 226 1.42 1.56 5.59
N PRO A 227 2.12 1.39 6.74
CA PRO A 227 1.59 1.32 8.10
C PRO A 227 0.92 2.64 8.52
N SER A 228 0.38 2.67 9.75
CA SER A 228 -0.27 3.88 10.25
C SER A 228 0.69 5.08 10.29
N LEU A 229 0.15 6.30 10.28
CA LEU A 229 0.95 7.51 10.46
C LEU A 229 1.72 7.47 11.78
N GLU A 230 1.11 6.98 12.87
CA GLU A 230 1.78 6.83 14.17
C GLU A 230 3.00 5.91 14.06
N ASP A 231 2.86 4.74 13.44
CA ASP A 231 3.95 3.78 13.26
C ASP A 231 5.05 4.37 12.36
N SER A 232 4.66 4.97 11.23
CA SER A 232 5.58 5.61 10.27
C SER A 232 6.39 6.74 10.91
N LEU A 233 5.74 7.57 11.72
CA LEU A 233 6.37 8.75 12.31
C LEU A 233 7.13 8.42 13.60
N SER A 234 6.69 7.42 14.37
CA SER A 234 7.39 6.98 15.58
C SER A 234 8.73 6.32 15.23
N SER A 235 8.76 5.46 14.20
CA SER A 235 10.00 4.84 13.73
C SER A 235 10.99 5.88 13.20
N LEU A 236 10.50 6.89 12.48
CA LEU A 236 11.30 8.01 11.99
C LEU A 236 11.80 8.88 13.14
N GLN A 237 10.96 9.13 14.15
CA GLN A 237 11.32 9.93 15.31
C GLN A 237 12.42 9.28 16.14
N VAL A 238 12.34 7.96 16.41
CA VAL A 238 13.38 7.23 17.14
C VAL A 238 14.73 7.36 16.43
N ARG A 239 14.74 7.23 15.09
CA ARG A 239 15.95 7.39 14.28
C ARG A 239 16.49 8.83 14.29
N LEU A 240 15.62 9.84 14.27
CA LEU A 240 16.00 11.26 14.31
C LEU A 240 16.36 11.78 15.70
N GLN A 241 15.90 11.16 16.79
CA GLN A 241 16.22 11.58 18.16
C GLN A 241 17.67 11.31 18.55
N GLY A 242 18.37 10.44 17.81
CA GLY A 242 19.84 10.38 17.84
C GLY A 242 20.52 11.64 17.28
N ALA A 243 19.79 12.57 16.64
CA ALA A 243 20.38 13.63 15.81
C ALA A 243 20.04 15.10 16.17
N ASN A 244 18.89 15.50 16.76
CA ASN A 244 18.68 16.88 17.32
C ASN A 244 17.26 17.21 17.86
N LYS A 245 17.14 18.34 18.60
CA LYS A 245 15.89 18.92 19.18
C LYS A 245 14.78 19.34 18.19
N LYS A 246 15.04 19.39 16.87
CA LYS A 246 14.03 19.76 15.85
C LYS A 246 12.93 18.69 15.65
N SER A 247 13.19 17.45 16.06
CA SER A 247 12.27 16.30 15.91
C SER A 247 10.95 16.44 16.69
N HIS A 248 10.94 17.19 17.79
CA HIS A 248 9.75 17.36 18.64
C HIS A 248 8.67 18.25 17.99
N SER A 249 9.08 19.29 17.24
CA SER A 249 8.14 20.20 16.54
C SER A 249 7.46 19.53 15.35
N PHE A 250 8.19 18.68 14.63
CA PHE A 250 7.70 17.92 13.48
C PHE A 250 6.55 16.96 13.85
N CYS A 251 6.75 16.12 14.88
CA CYS A 251 5.74 15.17 15.33
C CYS A 251 4.46 15.88 15.83
N CYS A 252 4.60 17.03 16.50
CA CYS A 252 3.46 17.80 16.99
C CYS A 252 2.62 18.41 15.85
N LYS A 253 3.26 18.85 14.75
CA LYS A 253 2.56 19.33 13.54
C LYS A 253 1.83 18.19 12.82
N MET A 254 2.44 17.01 12.72
CA MET A 254 1.85 15.85 12.06
C MET A 254 0.68 15.24 12.83
N LYS A 255 0.75 15.16 14.17
CA LYS A 255 -0.38 14.76 15.02
C LYS A 255 -1.59 15.71 14.91
N ASN A 256 -1.36 16.98 14.57
CA ASN A 256 -2.44 17.93 14.30
C ASN A 256 -3.10 17.71 12.93
N LEU A 257 -2.37 17.15 11.95
CA LEU A 257 -2.98 16.69 10.70
C LEU A 257 -4.04 15.63 11.02
N GLU A 258 -3.65 14.58 11.76
CA GLU A 258 -4.56 13.49 12.20
C GLU A 258 -5.82 14.02 12.89
N LYS A 259 -5.67 14.95 13.85
CA LYS A 259 -6.80 15.47 14.65
C LYS A 259 -7.79 16.34 13.88
N HIS A 260 -7.34 17.11 12.90
CA HIS A 260 -8.18 18.17 12.30
C HIS A 260 -8.75 17.83 10.92
N ARG A 261 -8.24 16.80 10.24
CA ARG A 261 -8.57 16.58 8.82
C ARG A 261 -8.79 15.13 8.41
N PHE A 262 -8.38 14.16 9.21
CA PHE A 262 -8.43 12.77 8.80
C PHE A 262 -9.34 11.96 9.70
N LEU A 263 -10.20 11.17 9.08
CA LEU A 263 -10.58 9.92 9.69
C LEU A 263 -9.43 8.93 9.48
N VAL A 264 -8.28 9.16 10.13
CA VAL A 264 -7.30 8.10 10.34
C VAL A 264 -7.91 7.20 11.39
N ARG A 265 -8.57 6.13 10.97
CA ARG A 265 -8.50 4.91 11.77
C ARG A 265 -7.47 4.04 11.12
N SER A 266 -6.34 3.91 11.82
CA SER A 266 -5.35 2.86 11.65
C SER A 266 -6.07 1.52 11.64
N TYR A 267 -6.47 1.06 10.46
CA TYR A 267 -6.89 -0.31 10.25
C TYR A 267 -5.86 -0.88 9.31
N LEU A 268 -5.03 -1.77 9.86
CA LEU A 268 -4.47 -2.97 9.25
C LEU A 268 -3.23 -3.36 10.06
N ARG A 269 -3.45 -3.93 11.25
CA ARG A 269 -2.59 -5.03 11.68
C ARG A 269 -3.14 -6.25 10.96
N ILE A 270 -2.34 -6.89 10.12
CA ILE A 270 -2.65 -8.15 9.42
C ILE A 270 -3.28 -9.19 10.39
N ASN A 271 -2.91 -9.17 11.68
CA ASN A 271 -3.47 -10.06 12.69
C ASN A 271 -4.88 -9.72 13.22
N GLN A 272 -5.46 -8.56 12.88
CA GLN A 272 -6.84 -8.19 13.25
C GLN A 272 -7.88 -8.47 12.14
N PHE A 273 -7.42 -8.92 10.95
CA PHE A 273 -8.26 -9.24 9.79
C PHE A 273 -9.36 -10.26 10.14
N LYS A 274 -9.07 -11.23 11.02
CA LYS A 274 -10.03 -12.27 11.45
C LYS A 274 -11.07 -11.81 12.48
N SER A 275 -10.81 -10.75 13.24
CA SER A 275 -11.69 -10.33 14.35
C SER A 275 -12.68 -9.23 13.96
N ILE A 276 -12.33 -8.36 13.01
CA ILE A 276 -13.17 -7.21 12.63
C ILE A 276 -14.33 -7.64 11.73
N PHE A 277 -14.12 -8.67 10.89
CA PHE A 277 -15.14 -9.20 9.97
C PHE A 277 -16.39 -9.75 10.68
N LEU A 278 -16.28 -10.08 11.98
CA LEU A 278 -17.37 -10.66 12.77
C LEU A 278 -18.15 -9.66 13.64
N GLU A 279 -17.70 -8.41 13.82
CA GLU A 279 -18.27 -7.58 14.91
C GLU A 279 -18.78 -6.17 14.60
N LYS A 280 -18.52 -5.53 13.45
CA LYS A 280 -18.87 -4.09 13.32
C LYS A 280 -19.41 -3.61 11.97
N GLU A 281 -20.60 -4.08 11.60
CA GLU A 281 -21.45 -3.40 10.59
C GLU A 281 -21.96 -2.03 11.06
N ASN A 282 -22.37 -1.87 12.33
CA ASN A 282 -23.09 -0.67 12.79
C ASN A 282 -22.27 0.63 12.91
N TYR A 283 -20.94 0.56 12.95
CA TYR A 283 -20.09 1.76 13.07
C TYR A 283 -19.74 2.39 11.72
N ILE A 284 -19.69 1.58 10.66
CA ILE A 284 -19.35 1.99 9.30
C ILE A 284 -20.52 2.83 8.71
N TRP A 285 -21.76 2.38 8.90
CA TRP A 285 -22.96 3.09 8.43
C TRP A 285 -23.18 4.48 9.08
N ASN A 286 -22.88 4.61 10.38
CA ASN A 286 -22.97 5.90 11.09
C ASN A 286 -21.91 6.93 10.64
N PHE A 287 -20.79 6.46 10.09
CA PHE A 287 -19.76 7.32 9.52
C PHE A 287 -20.14 7.83 8.14
N PHE A 288 -20.64 6.96 7.25
CA PHE A 288 -21.13 7.36 5.92
C PHE A 288 -22.25 8.40 6.01
N ALA A 289 -23.19 8.23 6.95
CA ALA A 289 -24.25 9.21 7.20
C ALA A 289 -23.74 10.59 7.66
N LYS A 290 -22.57 10.67 8.30
CA LYS A 290 -21.94 11.94 8.69
C LYS A 290 -21.10 12.55 7.57
N TRP A 291 -20.41 11.71 6.79
CA TRP A 291 -19.62 12.13 5.63
C TRP A 291 -20.52 12.69 4.52
N GLU A 292 -21.61 12.00 4.17
CA GLU A 292 -22.60 12.49 3.20
C GLU A 292 -23.18 13.83 3.64
N LYS A 293 -23.52 14.01 4.93
CA LYS A 293 -24.00 15.29 5.48
C LYS A 293 -22.99 16.43 5.35
N ALA A 294 -21.69 16.14 5.44
CA ALA A 294 -20.63 17.14 5.31
C ALA A 294 -20.36 17.52 3.85
N THR A 295 -20.61 16.61 2.90
CA THR A 295 -20.44 16.85 1.47
C THR A 295 -21.70 17.37 0.75
N SER A 296 -22.88 17.16 1.34
CA SER A 296 -24.19 17.60 0.79
C SER A 296 -24.66 18.98 1.28
N LEU A 297 -23.89 19.66 2.13
CA LEU A 297 -24.13 21.06 2.55
C LEU A 297 -23.54 22.09 1.57
N LYS A 298 -23.51 21.77 0.27
CA LYS A 298 -23.26 22.72 -0.82
C LYS A 298 -24.52 22.96 -1.61
#